data_AF-A0A6C0F8F5-F1
#
_entry.id   AF-A0A6C0F8F5-F1
#
_cell.length_a   1.000
_cell.length_b   1.000
_cell.length_c   1.000
_cell.angle_alpha   90.00
_cell.angle_beta   90.00
_cell.angle_gamma   90.00
#
_symmetry.space_group_name_H-M   'P 1'
#
loop_
_entity.id
_entity.type
_entity.pdbx_description
1 polymer ?
#
loop_
_entity_poly.entity_id
_entity_poly.type
_entity_poly.pdbx_seq_one_letter_code
_entity_poly.pdbx_strand_id
1 'polypeptide(L)' 'MDYTLLRYTDGTQTVCTKNWTRRQLYDLERYVFVYPQKIRVCSCLKNPWAKDTLSFLGVQWSPATEQCTSQTPSSTPST' A
#
# COMPACT_ATOMS: atom_id res chain seq x y z
N MET A 1 -1.72 -7.48 5.64
CA MET A 1 -1.26 -6.60 6.73
C MET A 1 -1.95 -7.07 8.00
N ASP A 2 -1.17 -7.57 8.97
CA ASP A 2 -1.70 -7.98 10.27
C ASP A 2 -1.84 -6.74 11.16
N TYR A 3 -3.07 -6.42 11.53
CA TYR A 3 -3.43 -5.27 12.38
C TYR A 3 -2.70 -5.28 13.73
N THR A 4 -2.47 -6.47 14.26
CA THR A 4 -1.91 -6.67 15.60
C THR A 4 -0.46 -6.23 15.64
N LEU A 5 0.28 -6.47 14.55
CA LEU A 5 1.68 -6.07 14.42
C LEU A 5 1.85 -4.54 14.41
N LEU A 6 0.99 -3.79 13.71
CA LEU A 6 1.06 -2.32 13.65
C LEU A 6 0.95 -1.64 15.03
N ARG A 7 0.22 -2.25 15.96
CA ARG A 7 0.07 -1.73 17.32
C ARG A 7 1.38 -1.75 18.08
N TYR A 8 2.18 -2.80 17.92
CA TYR A 8 3.39 -3.05 18.71
C TYR A 8 4.70 -2.74 17.97
N THR A 9 4.66 -2.58 16.65
CA THR A 9 5.84 -2.16 15.89
C THR A 9 6.01 -0.64 15.96
N ASP A 10 7.21 -0.19 16.33
CA ASP A 10 7.62 1.23 16.23
C ASP A 10 8.01 1.63 14.80
N GLY A 11 8.10 0.67 13.88
CA GLY A 11 8.46 0.92 12.48
C GLY A 11 7.30 1.44 11.63
N THR A 12 7.64 2.27 10.65
CA THR A 12 6.72 2.66 9.57
C THR A 12 6.66 1.56 8.51
N GLN A 13 5.46 1.12 8.16
CA GLN A 13 5.22 0.10 7.16
C GLN A 13 4.94 0.73 5.80
N THR A 14 5.78 0.42 4.80
CA THR A 14 5.56 0.85 3.42
C THR A 14 4.74 -0.19 2.65
N VAL A 15 3.66 0.26 2.02
CA VAL A 15 2.66 -0.57 1.36
C VAL A 15 2.54 -0.16 -0.10
N CYS A 16 2.87 -1.08 -1.01
CA CYS A 16 2.58 -0.90 -2.43
C CYS A 16 1.31 -1.68 -2.81
N THR A 17 0.32 -0.98 -3.33
CA THR A 17 -1.03 -1.51 -3.58
C THR A 17 -1.23 -2.04 -5.00
N LYS A 18 -0.15 -2.53 -5.64
CA LYS A 18 -0.22 -3.06 -7.00
C LYS A 18 -1.06 -4.33 -7.01
N ASN A 19 -2.08 -4.40 -7.88
CA ASN A 19 -3.01 -5.52 -8.02
C ASN A 19 -3.86 -5.81 -6.77
N TRP A 20 -4.02 -4.85 -5.86
CA TRP A 20 -4.87 -5.04 -4.70
C TRP A 20 -6.34 -5.10 -5.06
N THR A 21 -7.05 -6.02 -4.40
CA THR A 21 -8.51 -6.11 -4.47
C THR A 21 -9.16 -4.95 -3.71
N ARG A 22 -10.43 -4.69 -4.01
CA ARG A 22 -11.23 -3.69 -3.28
C ARG A 22 -11.25 -3.95 -1.77
N ARG A 23 -11.29 -5.20 -1.35
CA ARG A 23 -11.28 -5.58 0.07
C ARG A 23 -9.97 -5.18 0.75
N GLN A 24 -8.83 -5.44 0.11
CA GLN A 24 -7.52 -5.08 0.64
C GLN A 24 -7.34 -3.56 0.76
N LEU A 25 -7.87 -2.78 -0.18
CA LEU A 25 -7.88 -1.32 -0.09
C LEU A 25 -8.71 -0.84 1.09
N TYR A 26 -9.89 -1.41 1.31
CA TYR A 26 -10.74 -1.07 2.46
C TYR A 26 -10.07 -1.40 3.80
N ASP A 27 -9.39 -2.55 3.90
CA ASP A 27 -8.66 -2.89 5.11
C ASP A 27 -7.47 -1.91 5.35
N LEU A 28 -6.80 -1.46 4.29
CA LEU A 28 -5.77 -0.41 4.39
C LEU A 28 -6.33 0.93 4.84
N GLU A 29 -7.46 1.38 4.29
CA GLU A 29 -8.14 2.60 4.74
C GLU A 29 -8.43 2.56 6.25
N ARG A 30 -8.91 1.41 6.75
CA ARG A 30 -9.13 1.21 8.18
C ARG A 30 -7.83 1.31 8.98
N TYR A 31 -6.74 0.73 8.50
CA TYR A 31 -5.46 0.81 9.20
C TYR A 31 -4.86 2.20 9.20
N VAL A 32 -4.97 2.93 8.10
CA VAL A 32 -4.53 4.33 8.00
C VAL A 32 -5.36 5.23 8.90
N PHE A 33 -6.68 5.02 8.98
CA PHE A 33 -7.53 5.76 9.91
C PHE A 33 -7.07 5.61 11.38
N VAL A 34 -6.64 4.41 11.78
CA VAL A 34 -6.20 4.16 13.16
C VAL A 34 -4.75 4.61 13.40
N TYR A 35 -3.84 4.38 12.45
CA TYR A 35 -2.40 4.63 12.60
C TYR A 35 -1.79 5.34 11.39
N PRO A 36 -2.19 6.59 11.07
CA PRO A 36 -1.78 7.26 9.84
C PRO A 36 -0.26 7.48 9.74
N GLN A 37 0.41 7.70 10.88
CA GLN A 37 1.86 7.93 10.94
C GLN A 37 2.69 6.63 10.81
N LYS A 38 2.07 5.47 10.97
CA LYS A 38 2.76 4.17 10.89
C LYS A 38 2.69 3.54 9.51
N ILE A 39 1.94 4.14 8.57
CA ILE A 39 1.70 3.56 7.26
C ILE A 39 2.11 4.54 6.18
N ARG A 40 2.99 4.06 5.29
CA ARG A 40 3.36 4.72 4.06
C ARG A 40 2.75 3.99 2.88
N VAL A 41 2.14 4.70 1.95
CA VAL A 41 1.56 4.09 0.74
C VAL A 41 2.34 4.52 -0.48
N CYS A 42 2.71 3.58 -1.34
CA CYS A 42 3.40 3.86 -2.59
C CYS A 42 2.48 4.63 -3.55
N SER A 43 3.01 5.64 -4.24
CA SER A 43 2.23 6.51 -5.13
C SER A 43 1.66 5.83 -6.39
N CYS A 44 1.84 4.53 -6.56
CA CYS A 44 1.34 3.74 -7.69
C CYS A 44 -0.09 3.20 -7.53
N LEU A 45 -0.81 3.63 -6.50
CA LEU A 45 -2.23 3.36 -6.37
C LEU A 45 -3.00 3.98 -7.54
N LYS A 46 -3.55 3.12 -8.41
CA LYS A 46 -4.30 3.54 -9.61
C LYS A 46 -5.76 3.92 -9.34
N ASN A 47 -6.33 3.46 -8.22
CA ASN A 47 -7.71 3.76 -7.87
C ASN A 47 -7.81 5.20 -7.33
N PRO A 48 -8.47 6.13 -8.05
CA PRO A 48 -8.52 7.55 -7.65
C PRO A 48 -9.27 7.74 -6.33
N TRP A 49 -10.39 7.04 -6.14
CA TRP A 49 -11.19 7.17 -4.93
C TRP A 49 -10.42 6.72 -3.68
N ALA A 50 -9.70 5.60 -3.78
CA ALA A 50 -8.88 5.12 -2.68
C ALA A 50 -7.71 6.08 -2.41
N LYS A 51 -7.13 6.70 -3.45
CA LYS A 51 -6.05 7.68 -3.30
C LYS A 51 -6.52 8.95 -2.56
N ASP A 52 -7.68 9.47 -2.93
CA ASP A 52 -8.26 10.66 -2.29
C ASP A 52 -8.65 10.35 -0.84
N THR A 53 -9.27 9.19 -0.61
CA THR A 53 -9.64 8.72 0.73
C THR A 53 -8.41 8.58 1.63
N LEU A 54 -7.36 7.89 1.17
CA LEU A 54 -6.13 7.73 1.96
C LEU A 54 -5.41 9.06 2.20
N SER A 55 -5.44 9.99 1.24
CA SER A 55 -4.89 11.34 1.42
C SER A 55 -5.67 12.13 2.47
N PHE A 56 -7.01 12.04 2.44
CA PHE A 56 -7.88 12.64 3.47
C PHE A 56 -7.61 12.05 4.85
N LEU A 57 -7.38 10.75 4.94
CA LEU A 57 -7.03 10.05 6.19
C LEU A 57 -5.61 10.35 6.70
N GLY A 58 -4.82 11.16 5.97
CA GLY A 58 -3.50 11.60 6.41
C GLY A 58 -2.38 10.58 6.19
N VAL A 59 -2.52 9.69 5.20
CA VAL A 59 -1.46 8.73 4.87
C VAL A 59 -0.18 9.44 4.42
N GLN A 60 0.97 8.88 4.76
CA GLN A 60 2.23 9.33 4.19
C GLN A 60 2.46 8.67 2.83
N TRP A 61 2.74 9.47 1.80
CA TRP A 61 3.04 8.95 0.47
C TRP A 61 4.54 8.63 0.34
N SER A 62 4.84 7.42 -0.13
CA SER A 62 6.17 7.02 -0.56
C SER A 62 6.29 7.22 -2.08
N PRO A 63 7.45 7.64 -2.60
CA PRO A 63 7.71 7.60 -4.04
C PRO A 63 7.46 6.19 -4.58
N ALA A 64 7.11 6.12 -5.87
CA ALA A 64 6.88 4.84 -6.55
C ALA A 64 8.18 4.05 -6.52
N THR A 65 8.21 2.96 -5.76
CA THR A 65 9.33 2.02 -5.70
C THR A 65 9.24 1.05 -6.87
N GLU A 66 10.32 0.28 -7.12
CA GLU A 66 10.37 -0.73 -8.17
C GLU A 66 9.21 -1.76 -8.09
N GLN A 67 8.61 -1.95 -6.91
CA GLN A 67 7.42 -2.78 -6.68
C GLN A 67 6.17 -2.26 -7.42
N CYS A 68 6.13 -0.97 -7.73
CA CYS A 68 5.09 -0.37 -8.55
C CYS A 68 5.30 -0.67 -10.05
N THR A 69 6.55 -0.74 -10.49
CA THR A 69 6.94 -0.94 -11.90
C THR A 69 7.22 -2.38 -12.29
N SER A 70 7.42 -3.31 -11.34
CA SER A 70 7.82 -4.70 -11.65
C SER A 70 6.79 -5.34 -12.59
N GLN A 71 7.16 -5.42 -13.87
CA GLN A 71 6.46 -6.22 -14.85
C GLN A 71 6.36 -7.65 -14.30
N THR A 72 5.24 -8.31 -14.58
CA THR A 72 5.11 -9.76 -14.40
C THR A 72 6.42 -10.43 -14.82
N PRO A 73 7.03 -11.35 -14.04
CA PRO A 73 8.11 -12.14 -14.58
C PRO A 73 7.54 -12.90 -15.78
N SER A 74 7.85 -12.45 -16.99
CA SER A 74 7.64 -13.24 -18.19
C SER A 74 8.60 -14.41 -18.08
N SER A 75 8.08 -15.54 -17.63
CA SER A 75 8.71 -16.83 -17.78
C SER A 75 8.89 -17.10 -19.28
N THR A 76 10.03 -16.69 -19.82
CA THR A 76 10.51 -17.16 -21.12
C THR A 76 11.39 -18.37 -20.84
N PRO A 77 11.01 -19.59 -21.24
CA PRO A 77 11.91 -20.73 -21.15
C PRO A 77 12.99 -20.56 -22.22
N SER A 78 14.25 -20.49 -21.80
CA SER A 78 15.39 -20.59 -22.70
C SER A 78 15.64 -22.07 -22.99
N THR A 79 15.42 -22.48 -24.23
CA THR A 79 15.95 -23.72 -24.80
C THR A 79 17.23 -23.39 -25.56
#